data_AF-A0A2J0MRZ5-F1
#
_entry.id   AF-A0A2J0MRZ5-F1
#
_cell.length_a   1.000
_cell.length_b   1.000
_cell.length_c   1.000
_cell.angle_alpha   90.00
_cell.angle_beta   90.00
_cell.angle_gamma   90.00
#
_symmetry.space_group_name_H-M   'P 1'
#
loop_
_entity.id
_entity.type
_entity.pdbx_description
1 polymer ?
#
loop_
_entity_poly.entity_id
_entity_poly.type
_entity_poly.pdbx_seq_one_letter_code
_entity_poly.pdbx_strand_id
1 'polypeptide(L)'
;MIKDVMYWIYLFLFIFIIFTPKIIQDGFFFLREEDIESLIILCFGVLAFVLYLAKEKELLKVFREKLHLQRKTNDITKDLSDSYSYIGGMNRKFDIVKNLIFHLPEDTSDALAKEHPETFQSIIQAIQLLSKGESVSLRFVNTKTGQLEKIIERGPPEKFAFFNAKKLLASGKVFWENPDCAVVRSPREAKNKVVYIIFPKATNQIEDVEMFKILASQALLLYCVA
;
A
#
# COMPACT_ATOMS: atom_id res chain seq x y z
N MET A 1 2.44 28.80 -31.00
CA MET A 1 1.55 29.99 -31.03
C MET A 1 2.08 31.15 -30.18
N ILE A 2 2.08 31.10 -28.83
CA ILE A 2 2.53 32.25 -28.00
C ILE A 2 4.04 32.55 -28.15
N LYS A 3 4.89 31.52 -28.31
CA LYS A 3 6.32 31.70 -28.56
C LYS A 3 6.61 32.42 -29.87
N ASP A 4 5.83 32.11 -30.91
CA ASP A 4 6.03 32.65 -32.26
C ASP A 4 5.66 34.15 -32.29
N VAL A 5 4.54 34.51 -31.68
CA VAL A 5 4.09 35.92 -31.55
C VAL A 5 5.11 36.78 -30.80
N MET A 6 5.78 36.23 -29.79
CA MET A 6 6.75 36.96 -28.99
C MET A 6 8.05 37.27 -29.74
N TYR A 7 8.51 36.36 -30.60
CA TYR A 7 9.67 36.60 -31.46
C TYR A 7 9.43 37.79 -32.39
N TRP A 8 8.22 37.87 -32.97
CA TRP A 8 7.82 38.99 -33.81
C TRP A 8 7.75 40.32 -33.06
N ILE A 9 7.33 40.32 -31.79
CA ILE A 9 7.32 41.53 -30.95
C ILE A 9 8.75 42.06 -30.74
N TYR A 10 9.70 41.19 -30.36
CA TYR A 10 11.09 41.60 -30.18
C TYR A 10 11.74 42.06 -31.49
N LEU A 11 11.44 41.38 -32.60
CA LEU A 11 11.93 41.76 -33.93
C LEU A 11 11.42 43.15 -34.33
N PHE A 12 10.13 43.41 -34.13
CA PHE A 12 9.53 44.72 -34.43
C PHE A 12 10.17 45.81 -33.57
N LEU A 13 10.28 45.59 -32.25
CA LEU A 13 10.89 46.55 -31.32
C LEU A 13 12.35 46.87 -31.71
N PHE A 14 13.12 45.86 -32.11
CA PHE A 14 14.48 46.02 -32.62
C PHE A 14 14.55 46.84 -33.91
N ILE A 15 13.66 46.58 -34.88
CA ILE A 15 13.56 47.37 -36.10
C ILE A 15 13.25 48.82 -35.76
N PHE A 16 12.30 49.09 -34.86
CA PHE A 16 11.96 50.46 -34.46
C PHE A 16 13.14 51.20 -33.81
N ILE A 17 13.91 50.53 -32.95
CA ILE A 17 15.12 51.11 -32.35
C ILE A 17 16.13 51.53 -33.44
N ILE A 18 16.41 50.65 -34.40
CA ILE A 18 17.37 50.93 -35.48
C ILE A 18 16.90 52.07 -36.39
N PHE A 19 15.60 52.18 -36.63
CA PHE A 19 15.03 53.20 -37.52
C PHE A 19 14.76 54.53 -36.82
N THR A 20 14.85 54.60 -35.49
CA THR A 20 14.64 55.84 -34.69
C THR A 20 15.43 57.04 -35.23
N PRO A 21 16.77 56.96 -35.48
CA PRO A 21 17.55 58.08 -36.06
C PRO A 21 17.06 58.56 -37.43
N LYS A 22 16.36 57.71 -38.20
CA LYS A 22 15.85 58.09 -39.52
C LYS A 22 14.48 58.76 -39.46
N ILE A 23 13.73 58.53 -38.38
CA ILE A 23 12.36 59.01 -38.20
C ILE A 23 12.35 60.41 -37.57
N ILE A 24 13.31 60.68 -36.69
CA ILE A 24 13.47 61.97 -36.01
C ILE A 24 14.54 62.72 -36.79
N GLN A 25 14.15 63.74 -37.56
CA GLN A 25 15.05 64.55 -38.40
C GLN A 25 15.07 66.03 -38.00
N ASP A 26 14.17 66.44 -37.09
CA ASP A 26 14.06 67.81 -36.62
C ASP A 26 13.92 67.83 -35.09
N GLY A 27 14.71 68.68 -34.43
CA GLY A 27 14.59 68.95 -33.00
C GLY A 27 13.26 69.63 -32.67
N PHE A 28 12.59 69.20 -31.59
CA PHE A 28 11.33 69.79 -31.14
C PHE A 28 11.55 70.75 -29.96
N PHE A 29 11.02 71.97 -30.10
CA PHE A 29 10.77 72.99 -29.05
C PHE A 29 11.99 73.54 -28.27
N PHE A 30 12.87 72.70 -27.71
CA PHE A 30 14.00 73.12 -26.84
C PHE A 30 15.12 72.07 -26.69
N LEU A 31 14.93 70.83 -27.20
CA LEU A 31 15.90 69.74 -27.09
C LEU A 31 16.57 69.50 -28.44
N ARG A 32 17.85 69.12 -28.43
CA ARG A 32 18.54 68.71 -29.65
C ARG A 32 17.97 67.38 -30.11
N GLU A 33 17.99 67.18 -31.42
CA GLU A 33 17.56 65.93 -32.06
C GLU A 33 18.21 64.69 -31.41
N GLU A 34 19.51 64.78 -31.15
CA GLU A 34 20.32 63.75 -30.48
C GLU A 34 19.79 63.36 -29.09
N ASP A 35 19.31 64.34 -28.32
CA ASP A 35 18.77 64.11 -26.96
C ASP A 35 17.42 63.36 -27.04
N ILE A 36 16.58 63.72 -28.01
CA ILE A 36 15.26 63.10 -28.22
C ILE A 36 15.42 61.67 -28.74
N GLU A 37 16.33 61.44 -29.69
CA GLU A 37 16.66 60.12 -30.20
C GLU A 37 17.13 59.19 -29.08
N SER A 38 18.09 59.66 -28.28
CA SER A 38 18.65 58.91 -27.15
C SER A 38 17.58 58.55 -26.13
N LEU A 39 16.65 59.47 -25.84
CA LEU A 39 15.53 59.23 -24.92
C LEU A 39 14.58 58.15 -25.45
N ILE A 40 14.26 58.16 -26.74
CA ILE A 40 13.35 57.19 -27.36
C ILE A 40 13.99 55.80 -27.42
N ILE A 41 15.27 55.71 -27.80
CA ILE A 41 16.03 54.46 -27.77
C ILE A 41 16.07 53.90 -26.34
N LEU A 42 16.31 54.74 -25.33
CA LEU A 42 16.29 54.34 -23.92
C LEU A 42 14.91 53.82 -23.52
N CYS A 43 13.82 54.49 -23.90
CA CYS A 43 12.46 54.05 -23.61
C CYS A 43 12.15 52.68 -24.20
N PHE A 44 12.52 52.45 -25.47
CA PHE A 44 12.38 51.15 -26.12
C PHE A 44 13.25 50.08 -25.45
N GLY A 45 14.48 50.40 -25.06
CA GLY A 45 15.36 49.51 -24.31
C GLY A 45 14.77 49.08 -22.97
N VAL A 46 14.21 50.03 -22.21
CA VAL A 46 13.52 49.75 -20.94
C VAL A 46 12.28 48.89 -21.18
N LEU A 47 11.48 49.18 -22.21
CA LEU A 47 10.30 48.39 -22.57
C LEU A 47 10.68 46.94 -22.89
N ALA A 48 11.69 46.75 -23.74
CA ALA A 48 12.19 45.43 -24.11
C ALA A 48 12.71 44.66 -22.89
N PHE A 49 13.43 45.33 -22.00
CA PHE A 49 13.95 44.74 -20.77
C PHE A 49 12.83 44.32 -19.80
N VAL A 50 11.81 45.15 -19.62
CA VAL A 50 10.65 44.81 -18.80
C VAL A 50 9.88 43.62 -19.37
N LEU A 51 9.68 43.58 -20.70
CA LEU A 51 9.05 42.44 -21.38
C LEU A 51 9.87 41.15 -21.20
N TYR A 52 11.19 41.24 -21.29
CA TYR A 52 12.10 40.12 -21.03
C TYR A 52 11.95 39.58 -19.60
N LEU A 53 12.01 40.47 -18.60
CA LEU A 53 11.86 40.07 -17.19
C LEU A 53 10.48 39.47 -16.89
N ALA A 54 9.41 40.00 -17.48
CA ALA A 54 8.07 39.44 -17.34
C ALA A 54 8.02 38.00 -17.87
N LYS A 55 8.69 37.73 -18.99
CA LYS A 55 8.74 36.40 -19.60
C LYS A 55 9.59 35.41 -18.84
N GLU A 56 10.72 35.84 -18.30
CA GLU A 56 11.55 35.00 -17.45
C GLU A 56 10.77 34.50 -16.22
N LYS A 57 10.00 35.39 -15.57
CA LYS A 57 9.13 35.02 -14.44
C LYS A 57 8.05 34.01 -14.84
N GLU A 58 7.39 34.21 -15.98
CA GLU A 58 6.37 33.29 -16.48
C GLU A 58 6.96 31.91 -16.77
N LEU A 59 8.14 31.86 -17.40
CA LEU A 59 8.84 30.63 -17.72
C LEU A 59 9.24 29.86 -16.45
N LEU A 60 9.80 30.56 -15.46
CA LEU A 60 10.16 29.96 -14.17
C LEU A 60 8.95 29.42 -13.41
N LYS A 61 7.79 30.08 -13.51
CA LYS A 61 6.55 29.60 -12.91
C LYS A 61 6.09 28.31 -13.57
N VAL A 62 5.98 28.30 -14.90
CA VAL A 62 5.58 27.10 -15.67
C VAL A 62 6.54 25.95 -15.44
N PHE A 63 7.85 26.21 -15.38
CA PHE A 63 8.85 25.17 -15.12
C PHE A 63 8.69 24.55 -13.73
N ARG A 64 8.46 25.37 -12.70
CA ARG A 64 8.17 24.89 -11.34
C ARG A 64 6.89 24.07 -11.28
N GLU A 65 5.83 24.53 -11.93
CA GLU A 65 4.56 23.80 -12.02
C GLU A 65 4.74 22.45 -12.72
N LYS A 66 5.48 22.40 -13.83
CA LYS A 66 5.79 21.16 -14.53
C LYS A 66 6.58 20.18 -13.66
N LEU A 67 7.62 20.64 -12.98
CA LEU A 67 8.41 19.80 -12.07
C LEU A 67 7.56 19.24 -10.93
N HIS A 68 6.71 20.09 -10.34
CA HIS A 68 5.82 19.66 -9.27
C HIS A 68 4.79 18.63 -9.75
N LEU A 69 4.21 18.82 -10.94
CA LEU A 69 3.31 17.84 -11.55
C LEU A 69 4.03 16.51 -11.85
N GLN A 70 5.23 16.56 -12.41
CA GLN A 70 6.03 15.36 -12.68
C GLN A 70 6.33 14.56 -11.41
N ARG A 71 6.69 15.23 -10.31
CA ARG A 71 6.91 14.57 -9.01
C ARG A 71 5.65 13.88 -8.52
N LYS A 72 4.52 14.59 -8.51
CA LYS A 72 3.22 14.02 -8.11
C LYS A 72 2.82 12.81 -8.95
N THR A 73 3.00 12.86 -10.27
CA THR A 73 2.70 11.73 -11.14
C THR A 73 3.59 10.53 -10.82
N ASN A 74 4.87 10.75 -10.54
CA ASN A 74 5.80 9.69 -10.18
C ASN A 74 5.42 9.03 -8.85
N ASP A 75 5.07 9.84 -7.84
CA ASP A 75 4.61 9.36 -6.54
C ASP A 75 3.34 8.53 -6.68
N ILE A 76 2.33 9.03 -7.43
CA ILE A 76 1.09 8.28 -7.71
C ILE A 76 1.40 6.96 -8.43
N THR A 77 2.30 6.97 -9.42
CA THR A 77 2.65 5.76 -10.19
C THR A 77 3.32 4.73 -9.28
N LYS A 78 4.19 5.17 -8.38
CA LYS A 78 4.83 4.30 -7.39
C LYS A 78 3.81 3.71 -6.42
N ASP A 79 2.97 4.55 -5.82
CA ASP A 79 1.93 4.10 -4.88
C ASP A 79 0.97 3.09 -5.53
N LEU A 80 0.65 3.31 -6.81
CA LEU A 80 -0.18 2.40 -7.58
C LEU A 80 0.53 1.05 -7.80
N SER A 81 1.80 1.07 -8.21
CA SER A 81 2.62 -0.14 -8.37
C SER A 81 2.73 -0.95 -7.07
N ASP A 82 3.00 -0.27 -5.96
CA ASP A 82 3.10 -0.89 -4.64
C ASP A 82 1.75 -1.50 -4.22
N SER A 83 0.64 -0.78 -4.46
CA SER A 83 -0.72 -1.26 -4.17
C SER A 83 -1.08 -2.51 -5.00
N TYR A 84 -0.79 -2.53 -6.30
CA TYR A 84 -1.03 -3.71 -7.14
C TYR A 84 -0.15 -4.89 -6.75
N SER A 85 1.11 -4.63 -6.38
CA SER A 85 2.02 -5.68 -5.91
C SER A 85 1.49 -6.30 -4.61
N TYR A 86 1.00 -5.48 -3.68
CA TYR A 86 0.36 -5.93 -2.45
C TYR A 86 -0.90 -6.76 -2.75
N ILE A 87 -1.82 -6.26 -3.58
CA ILE A 87 -3.05 -6.97 -3.96
C ILE A 87 -2.71 -8.31 -4.64
N GLY A 88 -1.73 -8.33 -5.54
CA GLY A 88 -1.26 -9.55 -6.20
C GLY A 88 -0.67 -10.56 -5.20
N GLY A 89 0.13 -10.09 -4.25
CA GLY A 89 0.66 -10.92 -3.16
C GLY A 89 -0.44 -11.51 -2.30
N MET A 90 -1.44 -10.70 -1.93
CA MET A 90 -2.60 -11.13 -1.15
C MET A 90 -3.45 -12.16 -1.90
N ASN A 91 -3.72 -11.94 -3.19
CA ASN A 91 -4.42 -12.91 -4.04
C ASN A 91 -3.67 -14.24 -4.12
N ARG A 92 -2.34 -14.22 -4.26
CA ARG A 92 -1.54 -15.45 -4.26
C ARG A 92 -1.63 -16.19 -2.92
N LYS A 93 -1.60 -15.47 -1.78
CA LYS A 93 -1.82 -16.08 -0.45
C LYS A 93 -3.24 -16.66 -0.35
N PHE A 94 -4.24 -15.97 -0.89
CA PHE A 94 -5.62 -16.44 -0.92
C PHE A 94 -5.76 -17.71 -1.76
N ASP A 95 -5.15 -17.78 -2.94
CA ASP A 95 -5.16 -18.97 -3.79
C ASP A 95 -4.44 -20.16 -3.12
N ILE A 96 -3.31 -19.92 -2.44
CA ILE A 96 -2.63 -20.96 -1.66
C ILE A 96 -3.55 -21.53 -0.59
N VAL A 97 -4.21 -20.65 0.18
CA VAL A 97 -5.12 -21.09 1.25
C VAL A 97 -6.37 -21.74 0.67
N LYS A 98 -6.91 -21.23 -0.44
CA LYS A 98 -8.00 -21.84 -1.19
C LYS A 98 -7.63 -23.27 -1.60
N ASN A 99 -6.51 -23.45 -2.29
CA ASN A 99 -6.06 -24.77 -2.72
C ASN A 99 -5.84 -25.69 -1.51
N LEU A 100 -5.17 -25.24 -0.45
CA LEU A 100 -4.97 -26.05 0.75
C LEU A 100 -6.30 -26.43 1.43
N ILE A 101 -7.30 -25.54 1.44
CA ILE A 101 -8.63 -25.78 2.01
C ILE A 101 -9.46 -26.74 1.13
N PHE A 102 -9.45 -26.57 -0.20
CA PHE A 102 -10.30 -27.32 -1.12
C PHE A 102 -9.78 -28.71 -1.48
N HIS A 103 -8.54 -29.05 -1.14
CA HIS A 103 -8.07 -30.44 -1.22
C HIS A 103 -8.34 -31.25 0.06
N LEU A 104 -8.81 -30.63 1.16
CA LEU A 104 -9.25 -31.38 2.35
C LEU A 104 -10.48 -32.29 2.10
N PRO A 105 -11.50 -31.88 1.31
CA PRO A 105 -12.66 -32.72 0.99
C PRO A 105 -12.35 -34.01 0.23
N GLU A 106 -11.40 -33.98 -0.72
CA GLU A 106 -11.08 -35.17 -1.55
C GLU A 106 -10.41 -36.27 -0.72
N ASP A 107 -9.53 -35.90 0.22
CA ASP A 107 -8.91 -36.83 1.15
C ASP A 107 -9.85 -37.23 2.32
N THR A 108 -10.88 -36.43 2.62
CA THR A 108 -11.81 -36.73 3.73
C THR A 108 -12.94 -37.67 3.37
N SER A 109 -13.30 -37.85 2.09
CA SER A 109 -14.23 -38.92 1.70
C SER A 109 -13.71 -40.31 2.08
N ASP A 110 -12.40 -40.53 2.04
CA ASP A 110 -11.76 -41.78 2.46
C ASP A 110 -11.40 -41.78 3.97
N ALA A 111 -11.06 -40.63 4.55
CA ALA A 111 -10.71 -40.51 5.97
C ALA A 111 -11.91 -40.46 6.94
N LEU A 112 -13.12 -40.12 6.48
CA LEU A 112 -14.35 -40.14 7.29
C LEU A 112 -14.73 -41.54 7.82
N ALA A 113 -14.10 -42.59 7.30
CA ALA A 113 -14.32 -43.97 7.75
C ALA A 113 -13.57 -44.32 9.05
N LYS A 114 -12.57 -43.53 9.50
CA LYS A 114 -11.78 -43.82 10.71
C LYS A 114 -11.28 -42.53 11.35
N GLU A 115 -11.43 -42.40 12.67
CA GLU A 115 -10.94 -41.28 13.51
C GLU A 115 -9.42 -41.06 13.40
N HIS A 116 -8.94 -40.53 12.28
CA HIS A 116 -7.51 -40.35 12.07
C HIS A 116 -7.09 -38.89 12.36
N PRO A 117 -5.98 -38.68 13.09
CA PRO A 117 -5.39 -37.36 13.33
C PRO A 117 -4.90 -36.68 12.03
N GLU A 118 -4.92 -37.40 10.91
CA GLU A 118 -4.44 -36.93 9.61
C GLU A 118 -5.36 -35.91 8.94
N THR A 119 -6.65 -35.86 9.32
CA THR A 119 -7.65 -34.92 8.77
C THR A 119 -7.27 -33.45 8.96
N PHE A 120 -6.44 -33.12 9.96
CA PHE A 120 -6.03 -31.75 10.25
C PHE A 120 -4.61 -31.43 9.73
N GLN A 121 -3.91 -32.39 9.10
CA GLN A 121 -2.54 -32.19 8.59
C GLN A 121 -2.45 -31.01 7.63
N SER A 122 -3.34 -30.92 6.65
CA SER A 122 -3.32 -29.85 5.64
C SER A 122 -3.56 -28.48 6.26
N ILE A 123 -4.41 -28.39 7.29
CA ILE A 123 -4.63 -27.15 8.05
C ILE A 123 -3.38 -26.78 8.84
N ILE A 124 -2.75 -27.73 9.53
CA ILE A 124 -1.51 -27.48 10.28
C ILE A 124 -0.38 -27.03 9.34
N GLN A 125 -0.22 -27.67 8.17
CA GLN A 125 0.77 -27.29 7.16
C GLN A 125 0.51 -25.87 6.62
N ALA A 126 -0.74 -25.52 6.35
CA ALA A 126 -1.12 -24.18 5.94
C ALA A 126 -0.75 -23.14 7.01
N ILE A 127 -1.02 -23.43 8.30
CA ILE A 127 -0.67 -22.54 9.41
C ILE A 127 0.85 -22.37 9.49
N GLN A 128 1.63 -23.46 9.41
CA GLN A 128 3.10 -23.41 9.44
C GLN A 128 3.68 -22.55 8.31
N LEU A 129 3.14 -22.69 7.10
CA LEU A 129 3.56 -21.92 5.92
C LEU A 129 3.28 -20.43 6.12
N LEU A 130 2.07 -20.07 6.57
CA LEU A 130 1.67 -18.68 6.79
C LEU A 130 2.39 -18.05 7.98
N SER A 131 2.61 -18.82 9.06
CA SER A 131 3.28 -18.32 10.26
C SER A 131 4.81 -18.30 10.13
N LYS A 132 5.37 -18.87 9.06
CA LYS A 132 6.81 -19.10 8.87
C LYS A 132 7.45 -19.79 10.09
N GLY A 133 6.71 -20.70 10.71
CA GLY A 133 7.08 -21.31 11.99
C GLY A 133 6.90 -22.81 11.96
N GLU A 134 7.79 -23.53 12.64
CA GLU A 134 7.76 -25.00 12.66
C GLU A 134 6.79 -25.56 13.71
N SER A 135 6.38 -24.74 14.69
CA SER A 135 5.52 -25.18 15.80
C SER A 135 4.12 -24.60 15.70
N VAL A 136 3.09 -25.43 15.78
CA VAL A 136 1.67 -24.99 15.75
C VAL A 136 0.87 -25.86 16.70
N SER A 137 -0.06 -25.26 17.44
CA SER A 137 -1.06 -25.95 18.26
C SER A 137 -2.47 -25.54 17.85
N LEU A 138 -3.29 -26.53 17.57
CA LEU A 138 -4.71 -26.39 17.28
C LEU A 138 -5.49 -26.98 18.46
N ARG A 139 -6.28 -26.14 19.12
CA ARG A 139 -6.98 -26.51 20.36
C ARG A 139 -8.49 -26.30 20.21
N PHE A 140 -9.23 -27.37 20.41
CA PHE A 140 -10.68 -27.39 20.38
C PHE A 140 -11.20 -27.27 21.81
N VAL A 141 -11.96 -26.22 22.09
CA VAL A 141 -12.49 -25.94 23.42
C VAL A 141 -14.01 -25.95 23.37
N ASN A 142 -14.62 -26.68 24.30
CA ASN A 142 -16.06 -26.63 24.52
C ASN A 142 -16.39 -25.42 25.38
N THR A 143 -17.23 -24.53 24.87
CA THR A 143 -17.61 -23.27 25.53
C THR A 143 -18.56 -23.49 26.70
N LYS A 144 -19.35 -24.58 26.70
CA LYS A 144 -20.26 -24.93 27.79
C LYS A 144 -19.55 -25.57 28.97
N THR A 145 -18.69 -26.56 28.71
CA THR A 145 -17.97 -27.28 29.77
C THR A 145 -16.68 -26.60 30.18
N GLY A 146 -16.15 -25.70 29.33
CA GLY A 146 -14.85 -25.05 29.54
C GLY A 146 -13.68 -26.04 29.47
N GLN A 147 -13.85 -27.16 28.78
CA GLN A 147 -12.84 -28.22 28.65
C GLN A 147 -12.20 -28.22 27.26
N LEU A 148 -10.92 -28.63 27.21
CA LEU A 148 -10.23 -28.94 25.96
C LEU A 148 -10.70 -30.31 25.49
N GLU A 149 -11.38 -30.37 24.35
CA GLU A 149 -11.88 -31.63 23.77
C GLU A 149 -10.81 -32.31 22.90
N LYS A 150 -10.03 -31.52 22.17
CA LYS A 150 -9.00 -32.04 21.26
C LYS A 150 -7.83 -31.06 21.17
N ILE A 151 -6.62 -31.60 21.14
CA ILE A 151 -5.38 -30.86 20.96
C ILE A 151 -4.61 -31.54 19.85
N ILE A 152 -4.22 -30.78 18.83
CA ILE A 152 -3.40 -31.26 17.71
C ILE A 152 -2.19 -30.35 17.66
N GLU A 153 -1.02 -30.91 17.93
CA GLU A 153 0.23 -30.17 18.04
C GLU A 153 1.28 -30.72 17.10
N ARG A 154 2.04 -29.80 16.51
CA ARG A 154 3.25 -30.10 15.74
C ARG A 154 4.36 -29.24 16.31
N GLY A 155 5.48 -29.86 16.71
CA GLY A 155 6.57 -29.20 17.43
C GLY A 155 6.61 -29.58 18.93
N PRO A 156 7.54 -29.01 19.71
CA PRO A 156 7.74 -29.37 21.11
C PRO A 156 6.53 -28.93 21.98
N PRO A 157 5.87 -29.86 22.70
CA PRO A 157 4.59 -29.61 23.40
C PRO A 157 4.71 -28.59 24.54
N GLU A 158 5.91 -28.45 25.11
CA GLU A 158 6.20 -27.51 26.21
C GLU A 158 5.92 -26.04 25.83
N LYS A 159 6.08 -25.68 24.55
CA LYS A 159 5.89 -24.29 24.08
C LYS A 159 4.46 -23.79 24.22
N PHE A 160 3.47 -24.69 24.23
CA PHE A 160 2.05 -24.31 24.24
C PHE A 160 1.32 -24.70 25.53
N ALA A 161 1.99 -25.40 26.46
CA ALA A 161 1.39 -25.91 27.70
C ALA A 161 0.66 -24.84 28.53
N PHE A 162 1.09 -23.57 28.43
CA PHE A 162 0.49 -22.45 29.15
C PHE A 162 -0.98 -22.13 28.76
N PHE A 163 -1.44 -22.52 27.57
CA PHE A 163 -2.72 -22.12 26.99
C PHE A 163 -3.90 -23.07 27.33
N ASN A 164 -4.31 -23.13 28.59
CA ASN A 164 -5.48 -23.95 28.97
C ASN A 164 -6.82 -23.37 28.47
N ALA A 165 -7.88 -24.20 28.43
CA ALA A 165 -9.23 -23.77 28.03
C ALA A 165 -9.72 -22.50 28.75
N LYS A 166 -9.47 -22.42 30.07
CA LYS A 166 -9.88 -21.27 30.88
C LYS A 166 -9.24 -19.97 30.42
N LYS A 167 -7.92 -19.96 30.15
CA LYS A 167 -7.20 -18.78 29.64
C LYS A 167 -7.62 -18.42 28.22
N LEU A 168 -7.83 -19.43 27.36
CA LEU A 168 -8.27 -19.22 25.99
C LEU A 168 -9.66 -18.57 25.93
N LEU A 169 -10.60 -19.05 26.77
CA LEU A 169 -11.95 -18.48 26.86
C LEU A 169 -11.97 -17.11 27.57
N ALA A 170 -11.13 -16.90 28.59
CA ALA A 170 -11.10 -15.66 29.35
C ALA A 170 -10.69 -14.43 28.53
N SER A 171 -9.91 -14.59 27.45
CA SER A 171 -9.51 -13.45 26.63
C SER A 171 -10.71 -12.81 25.91
N GLY A 172 -11.68 -13.63 25.48
CA GLY A 172 -12.82 -13.21 24.65
C GLY A 172 -12.44 -12.61 23.28
N LYS A 173 -11.15 -12.47 22.97
CA LYS A 173 -10.64 -11.81 21.77
C LYS A 173 -10.53 -12.82 20.63
N VAL A 174 -10.77 -12.35 19.41
CA VAL A 174 -10.58 -13.17 18.19
C VAL A 174 -9.10 -13.36 17.86
N PHE A 175 -8.27 -12.38 18.25
CA PHE A 175 -6.83 -12.43 18.06
C PHE A 175 -6.13 -11.69 19.21
N TRP A 176 -5.03 -12.25 19.70
CA TRP A 176 -4.14 -11.56 20.61
C TRP A 176 -2.72 -12.11 20.52
N GLU A 177 -1.77 -11.27 20.90
CA GLU A 177 -0.35 -11.62 20.92
C GLU A 177 0.14 -11.72 22.36
N ASN A 178 0.86 -12.80 22.64
CA ASN A 178 1.72 -12.95 23.79
C ASN A 178 3.18 -12.74 23.34
N PRO A 179 4.13 -12.48 24.25
CA PRO A 179 5.52 -12.17 23.91
C PRO A 179 6.16 -13.17 22.92
N ASP A 180 5.86 -14.45 23.08
CA ASP A 180 6.48 -15.52 22.29
C ASP A 180 5.53 -16.17 21.26
N CYS A 181 4.22 -15.91 21.34
CA CYS A 181 3.20 -16.64 20.59
C CYS A 181 2.02 -15.75 20.21
N ALA A 182 1.42 -16.02 19.07
CA ALA A 182 0.13 -15.45 18.70
C ALA A 182 -0.98 -16.48 18.80
N VAL A 183 -2.16 -16.01 19.16
CA VAL A 183 -3.36 -16.85 19.30
C VAL A 183 -4.48 -16.27 18.45
N VAL A 184 -5.07 -17.12 17.63
CA VAL A 184 -6.21 -16.80 16.77
C VAL A 184 -7.37 -17.73 17.14
N ARG A 185 -8.49 -17.15 17.55
CA ARG A 185 -9.74 -17.85 17.85
C ARG A 185 -10.62 -17.88 16.59
N SER A 186 -11.38 -18.95 16.41
CA SER A 186 -12.45 -19.00 15.40
C SER A 186 -13.43 -17.83 15.64
N PRO A 187 -13.76 -17.02 14.60
CA PRO A 187 -14.69 -15.89 14.75
C PRO A 187 -16.08 -16.33 15.22
N ARG A 188 -16.49 -17.53 14.82
CA ARG A 188 -17.78 -18.14 15.17
C ARG A 188 -17.58 -19.36 16.05
N GLU A 189 -18.66 -19.69 16.74
CA GLU A 189 -18.83 -20.88 17.55
C GLU A 189 -19.82 -21.83 16.86
N ALA A 190 -19.56 -23.13 16.91
CA ALA A 190 -20.43 -24.16 16.33
C ALA A 190 -20.57 -25.32 17.30
N LYS A 191 -21.79 -25.83 17.53
CA LYS A 191 -22.08 -26.92 18.48
C LYS A 191 -21.48 -26.71 19.88
N ASN A 192 -21.38 -25.48 20.36
CA ASN A 192 -20.71 -25.10 21.62
C ASN A 192 -19.20 -25.36 21.64
N LYS A 193 -18.56 -25.27 20.47
CA LYS A 193 -17.14 -25.50 20.29
C LYS A 193 -16.52 -24.31 19.58
N VAL A 194 -15.31 -23.99 20.00
CA VAL A 194 -14.44 -22.97 19.38
C VAL A 194 -13.06 -23.54 19.18
N VAL A 195 -12.37 -23.04 18.15
CA VAL A 195 -11.02 -23.47 17.82
C VAL A 195 -10.05 -22.34 18.05
N TYR A 196 -8.91 -22.67 18.65
CA TYR A 196 -7.79 -21.77 18.81
C TYR A 196 -6.60 -22.31 18.03
N ILE A 197 -6.03 -21.46 17.20
CA ILE A 197 -4.73 -21.67 16.56
C ILE A 197 -3.70 -20.90 17.37
N ILE A 198 -2.61 -21.56 17.75
CA ILE A 198 -1.50 -20.98 18.50
C ILE A 198 -0.21 -21.28 17.72
N PHE A 199 0.60 -20.26 17.46
CA PHE A 199 1.89 -20.40 16.78
C PHE A 199 2.92 -19.40 17.32
N PRO A 200 4.22 -19.71 17.26
CA PRO A 200 5.27 -18.81 17.70
C PRO A 200 5.37 -17.60 16.77
N LYS A 201 5.69 -16.46 17.35
CA LYS A 201 5.82 -15.21 16.60
C LYS A 201 7.19 -15.17 15.90
N ALA A 202 7.22 -15.40 14.59
CA ALA A 202 8.45 -15.31 13.80
C ALA A 202 8.84 -13.86 13.44
N THR A 203 7.90 -12.91 13.48
CA THR A 203 8.11 -11.51 13.08
C THR A 203 7.23 -10.58 13.93
N ASN A 204 7.66 -9.33 14.16
CA ASN A 204 6.96 -8.38 15.04
C ASN A 204 5.53 -8.00 14.60
N GLN A 205 5.15 -8.26 13.35
CA GLN A 205 3.80 -8.05 12.84
C GLN A 205 3.28 -9.31 12.15
N ILE A 206 2.05 -9.71 12.48
CA ILE A 206 1.31 -10.77 11.80
C ILE A 206 0.35 -10.10 10.84
N GLU A 207 0.71 -10.06 9.56
CA GLU A 207 -0.10 -9.41 8.52
C GLU A 207 -1.32 -10.26 8.12
N ASP A 208 -1.27 -11.57 8.33
CA ASP A 208 -2.23 -12.55 7.76
C ASP A 208 -3.29 -13.04 8.77
N VAL A 209 -3.68 -12.22 9.76
CA VAL A 209 -4.65 -12.61 10.81
C VAL A 209 -5.96 -13.14 10.22
N GLU A 210 -6.46 -12.54 9.14
CA GLU A 210 -7.69 -13.00 8.47
C GLU A 210 -7.55 -14.42 7.90
N MET A 211 -6.38 -14.77 7.36
CA MET A 211 -6.14 -16.11 6.83
C MET A 211 -6.18 -17.16 7.94
N PHE A 212 -5.61 -16.84 9.11
CA PHE A 212 -5.69 -17.73 10.28
C PHE A 212 -7.12 -17.86 10.82
N LYS A 213 -7.94 -16.80 10.78
CA LYS A 213 -9.36 -16.87 11.15
C LYS A 213 -10.15 -17.81 10.23
N ILE A 214 -9.86 -17.79 8.94
CA ILE A 214 -10.44 -18.73 7.96
C ILE A 214 -10.04 -20.16 8.31
N LEU A 215 -8.75 -20.42 8.52
CA LEU A 215 -8.25 -21.76 8.89
C LEU A 215 -8.85 -22.27 10.21
N ALA A 216 -9.00 -21.39 11.23
CA ALA A 216 -9.63 -21.75 12.49
C ALA A 216 -11.11 -22.11 12.31
N SER A 217 -11.81 -21.40 11.42
CA SER A 217 -13.21 -21.69 11.09
C SER A 217 -13.35 -23.02 10.35
N GLN A 218 -12.44 -23.34 9.44
CA GLN A 218 -12.43 -24.61 8.71
C GLN A 218 -12.13 -25.79 9.64
N ALA A 219 -11.14 -25.66 10.52
CA ALA A 219 -10.87 -26.66 11.55
C ALA A 219 -12.10 -26.92 12.42
N LEU A 220 -12.80 -25.86 12.84
CA LEU A 220 -14.04 -25.97 13.62
C LEU A 220 -15.12 -26.73 12.84
N LEU A 221 -15.28 -26.43 11.55
CA LEU A 221 -16.29 -27.04 10.69
C LEU A 221 -16.00 -28.53 10.48
N LEU A 222 -14.75 -28.89 10.13
CA LEU A 222 -14.32 -30.28 10.03
C LEU A 222 -14.55 -31.05 11.33
N TYR A 223 -14.22 -30.46 12.48
CA TYR A 223 -14.44 -31.11 13.78
C TYR A 223 -15.92 -31.23 14.20
N CYS A 224 -16.80 -30.44 13.60
CA CYS A 224 -18.23 -30.53 13.85
C CYS A 224 -18.95 -31.50 12.88
N VAL A 225 -18.33 -31.81 11.74
CA VAL A 225 -18.87 -32.69 10.70
C VAL A 225 -18.32 -34.11 10.80
N ALA A 226 -17.04 -34.27 11.19
CA ALA A 226 -16.46 -35.53 11.64
C ALA A 226 -17.03 -35.96 12.99
#